data_AF-A0A2M8AIS2-F1
#
_entry.id   AF-A0A2M8AIS2-F1
#
_cell.length_a   1.000
_cell.length_b   1.000
_cell.length_c   1.000
_cell.angle_alpha   90.00
_cell.angle_beta   90.00
_cell.angle_gamma   90.00
#
_symmetry.space_group_name_H-M   'P 1'
#
loop_
_entity.id
_entity.type
_entity.pdbx_description
1 polymer ?
#
loop_
_entity_poly.entity_id
_entity_poly.type
_entity_poly.pdbx_seq_one_letter_code
_entity_poly.pdbx_strand_id
1 'polypeptide(L)' 'MNRMTYAFNLKGSKSNKETLILFSCYFIDENKKFVYSTGEKVNPKNWDFKNRFIYKNGNNKPKI' A
#
# COMPACT_ATOMS: atom_id res chain seq x y z
N MET A 1 7.33 -9.18 -23.83
CA MET A 1 6.94 -8.11 -22.88
C MET A 1 6.74 -8.79 -21.53
N ASN A 2 7.61 -8.52 -20.55
CA ASN A 2 7.56 -9.20 -19.26
C ASN A 2 6.27 -8.82 -18.54
N ARG A 3 5.54 -9.81 -18.03
CA ARG A 3 4.26 -9.57 -17.35
C ARG A 3 4.52 -9.31 -15.88
N MET A 4 4.25 -8.08 -15.45
CA MET A 4 4.37 -7.65 -14.06
C MET A 4 3.06 -7.07 -13.54
N THR A 5 2.79 -7.32 -12.26
CA THR A 5 1.69 -6.68 -11.53
C THR A 5 2.25 -6.00 -10.29
N TYR A 6 1.77 -4.81 -9.97
CA TYR A 6 2.23 -4.07 -8.80
C TYR A 6 1.07 -3.55 -7.97
N ALA A 7 1.37 -3.28 -6.70
CA ALA A 7 0.42 -2.68 -5.78
C ALA A 7 1.12 -2.07 -4.57
N PHE A 8 0.48 -1.04 -4.00
CA PHE A 8 0.79 -0.53 -2.67
C PHE A 8 -0.03 -1.26 -1.61
N ASN A 9 0.59 -1.64 -0.49
CA ASN A 9 -0.08 -2.35 0.60
C ASN A 9 0.41 -1.81 1.94
N LEU A 10 -0.40 -1.95 2.98
CA LEU A 10 0.01 -1.63 4.34
C LEU A 10 0.73 -2.81 4.97
N LYS A 11 1.88 -2.56 5.63
CA LYS A 11 2.57 -3.60 6.42
C LYS A 11 1.68 -4.17 7.53
N GLY A 12 0.88 -3.31 8.18
CA GLY A 12 -0.07 -3.67 9.22
C GLY A 12 -1.48 -3.20 8.87
N SER A 13 -2.14 -3.86 7.91
CA SER A 13 -3.47 -3.50 7.41
C SER A 13 -4.59 -3.47 8.46
N LYS A 14 -4.44 -4.21 9.56
CA LYS A 14 -5.39 -4.26 10.69
C LYS A 14 -4.92 -3.47 11.92
N SER A 15 -3.87 -2.67 11.78
CA SER A 15 -3.33 -1.87 12.88
C SER A 15 -4.27 -0.71 13.23
N ASN A 16 -4.39 -0.39 14.51
CA ASN A 16 -5.04 0.85 14.96
C ASN A 16 -4.06 2.05 14.98
N LYS A 17 -2.77 1.78 14.77
CA LYS A 17 -1.68 2.76 14.71
C LYS A 17 -1.16 2.90 13.29
N GLU A 18 -0.40 3.96 13.04
CA GLU A 18 0.32 4.16 11.78
C GLU A 18 1.16 2.94 11.39
N THR A 19 1.19 2.66 10.09
CA THR A 19 1.93 1.55 9.53
C THR A 19 2.57 1.94 8.20
N LEU A 20 3.65 1.25 7.83
CA LEU A 20 4.41 1.53 6.62
C LEU A 20 3.60 1.16 5.37
N ILE A 21 3.69 2.01 4.36
CA ILE A 21 3.25 1.71 3.00
C ILE A 21 4.37 0.94 2.30
N LEU A 22 4.04 -0.24 1.80
CA LEU A 22 4.92 -1.12 1.04
C LEU A 22 4.53 -1.07 -0.43
N PHE A 23 5.50 -0.85 -1.30
CA PHE A 23 5.39 -1.18 -2.71
C PHE A 23 5.69 -2.66 -2.90
N SER A 24 4.91 -3.35 -3.71
CA SER A 24 5.19 -4.71 -4.12
C SER A 24 4.96 -4.89 -5.61
N CYS A 25 5.85 -5.65 -6.24
CA CYS A 25 5.73 -6.05 -7.63
C CYS A 25 5.92 -7.57 -7.74
N TYR A 26 5.06 -8.23 -8.50
CA TYR A 26 5.16 -9.64 -8.81
C TYR A 26 5.51 -9.82 -10.29
N PHE A 27 6.61 -10.52 -10.48
CA PHE A 27 7.26 -10.85 -11.73
C PHE A 27 6.73 -12.23 -12.15
N ILE A 28 5.75 -12.26 -13.06
CA ILE A 28 4.98 -13.49 -13.37
C ILE A 28 5.89 -14.53 -14.03
N ASP A 29 6.71 -14.08 -14.96
CA ASP A 29 7.55 -14.98 -15.76
C ASP A 29 8.71 -15.55 -14.91
N GLU A 30 9.18 -14.81 -13.90
CA GLU A 30 10.21 -15.24 -12.95
C GLU A 30 9.66 -15.94 -11.69
N ASN A 31 8.33 -15.96 -11.50
CA ASN A 31 7.65 -16.38 -10.27
C ASN A 31 8.28 -15.78 -9.00
N LYS A 32 8.62 -14.48 -9.05
CA LYS A 32 9.30 -13.76 -7.96
C LYS A 32 8.52 -12.53 -7.52
N LYS A 33 8.62 -12.21 -6.23
CA LYS A 33 8.03 -11.01 -5.64
C LYS A 33 9.11 -10.09 -5.13
N PHE A 34 9.06 -8.83 -5.55
CA PHE A 34 9.82 -7.74 -4.95
C PHE A 34 8.93 -6.97 -3.98
N VAL A 35 9.48 -6.63 -2.81
CA VAL A 35 8.81 -5.81 -1.80
C VAL A 35 9.78 -4.74 -1.34
N TYR A 36 9.31 -3.49 -1.33
CA TYR A 36 10.08 -2.32 -0.94
C TYR A 36 9.26 -1.45 0.01
N SER A 37 9.88 -0.97 1.08
CA SER A 37 9.27 0.00 1.99
C SER A 37 9.42 1.39 1.41
N THR A 38 8.31 2.10 1.23
CA THR A 38 8.34 3.48 0.72
C THR A 38 8.89 4.49 1.74
N GLY A 39 8.97 4.11 3.02
CA GLY A 39 9.32 5.01 4.12
C GLY A 39 8.12 5.77 4.69
N GLU A 40 7.08 5.96 3.87
CA GLU A 40 5.84 6.62 4.25
C GLU A 40 5.01 5.77 5.21
N LYS A 41 4.34 6.44 6.15
CA LYS A 41 3.44 5.83 7.12
C LYS A 41 2.03 6.41 7.00
N VAL A 42 1.03 5.57 7.27
CA VAL A 42 -0.37 5.98 7.28
C VAL A 42 -1.14 5.16 8.31
N ASN A 43 -2.15 5.77 8.95
CA ASN A 43 -3.10 5.00 9.74
C ASN A 43 -4.02 4.20 8.79
N PRO A 44 -4.24 2.89 9.01
CA PRO A 44 -5.11 2.08 8.15
C PRO A 44 -6.53 2.64 7.94
N LYS A 45 -7.07 3.43 8.89
CA LYS A 45 -8.35 4.12 8.72
C LYS A 45 -8.35 5.12 7.56
N ASN A 46 -7.18 5.69 7.25
CA ASN A 46 -7.00 6.67 6.17
C ASN A 46 -6.63 6.04 4.83
N TRP A 47 -6.60 4.70 4.75
CA TRP A 47 -6.25 3.97 3.54
C TRP A 47 -7.48 3.41 2.82
N ASP A 48 -7.55 3.65 1.52
CA ASP A 48 -8.52 3.04 0.63
C ASP A 48 -8.00 1.67 0.18
N PHE A 49 -8.53 0.59 0.76
CA PHE A 49 -8.11 -0.78 0.43
C PHE A 49 -8.52 -1.22 -0.98
N LYS A 50 -9.50 -0.56 -1.60
CA LYS A 50 -9.93 -0.86 -2.96
C LYS A 50 -8.98 -0.23 -3.97
N ASN A 51 -8.71 1.06 -3.81
CA ASN A 51 -7.85 1.82 -4.72
C ASN A 51 -6.36 1.72 -4.37
N ARG A 52 -6.03 1.29 -3.15
CA ARG A 52 -4.66 1.20 -2.60
C ARG A 52 -3.93 2.53 -2.56
N PHE A 53 -4.65 3.56 -2.10
CA PHE A 53 -4.13 4.90 -1.89
C PHE A 53 -4.73 5.52 -0.62
N ILE A 54 -4.17 6.65 -0.21
CA ILE A 54 -4.71 7.46 0.88
C ILE A 54 -6.01 8.13 0.41
N TYR A 55 -7.04 8.17 1.27
CA TYR A 55 -8.26 8.93 0.99
C TYR A 55 -7.92 10.42 0.80
N LYS A 56 -8.31 10.98 -0.35
CA LYS A 56 -8.08 12.41 -0.65
C LYS A 56 -9.17 13.32 -0.08
N ASN A 57 -10.39 12.80 0.10
CA ASN A 57 -11.59 13.51 0.52
C ASN A 57 -12.38 12.70 1.55
N GLY A 58 -13.30 13.36 2.28
CA GLY A 58 -14.21 12.75 3.25
C GLY A 58 -13.63 12.56 4.65
N ASN A 59 -14.41 11.94 5.55
CA ASN A 59 -14.09 11.79 6.97
C ASN A 59 -12.84 10.94 7.26
N ASN A 60 -12.42 10.14 6.28
CA ASN A 60 -11.25 9.26 6.36
C ASN A 60 -9.99 9.89 5.75
N LYS A 61 -10.03 11.15 5.30
CA LYS A 61 -8.82 11.87 4.88
C LYS A 61 -7.86 12.05 6.07
N PRO A 62 -6.53 11.89 5.89
CA PRO A 62 -5.58 12.29 6.93
C PRO A 62 -5.74 13.77 7.26
N LYS A 63 -5.72 14.11 8.54
CA LYS A 63 -5.63 15.49 8.99
C LYS A 63 -4.14 15.83 9.01
N ILE A 64 -3.73 16.67 8.05
CA ILE A 64 -2.37 17.24 7.98
C ILE A 64 -2.24 18.30 9.07
#